data_AF-A0A0B8Q5G4-F1
#
_entry.id   AF-A0A0B8Q5G4-F1
#
_cell.length_a   1.000
_cell.length_b   1.000
_cell.length_c   1.000
_cell.angle_alpha   90.00
_cell.angle_beta   90.00
_cell.angle_gamma   90.00
#
_symmetry.space_group_name_H-M   'P 1'
#
loop_
_entity.id
_entity.type
_entity.pdbx_description
1 polymer ?
#
loop_
_entity_poly.entity_id
_entity_poly.type
_entity_poly.pdbx_seq_one_letter_code
_entity_poly.pdbx_strand_id
1 'polypeptide(L)'
;MSNESVLKTIASLTSIFVGIRLGSFLLGLFFKKANEKGVIVGSILSMVAVFVAHQADIAWPWYAPLGTFVFLVAGLVTSAFWGSNTPEQMDFIQKQKHLFAKPQVSHYGLLVFAVVTVATCFVIPDWLLAALS
;
A
#
# COMPACT_ATOMS: atom_id res chain seq x y z
N MET A 1 16.48 -25.46 11.25
CA MET A 1 15.71 -24.25 10.92
C MET A 1 14.44 -24.70 10.21
N SER A 2 13.28 -24.63 10.89
CA SER A 2 12.02 -25.13 10.33
C SER A 2 11.58 -24.28 9.13
N ASN A 3 11.15 -24.92 8.04
CA ASN A 3 10.68 -24.26 6.81
C ASN A 3 9.60 -23.20 7.11
N GLU A 4 8.77 -23.45 8.12
CA GLU A 4 7.71 -22.57 8.59
C GLU A 4 8.22 -21.20 9.10
N SER A 5 9.37 -21.19 9.79
CA SER A 5 9.99 -19.96 10.30
C SER A 5 10.58 -19.10 9.18
N VAL A 6 11.20 -19.75 8.18
CA VAL A 6 11.76 -19.06 7.00
C VAL A 6 10.64 -18.43 6.17
N LEU A 7 9.56 -19.18 5.91
CA LEU A 7 8.40 -18.68 5.18
C LEU A 7 7.73 -17.50 5.91
N LYS A 8 7.57 -17.59 7.23
CA LYS A 8 7.01 -16.52 8.05
C LYS A 8 7.87 -15.25 8.00
N THR A 9 9.20 -15.41 8.02
CA THR A 9 10.14 -14.30 7.92
C THR A 9 10.07 -13.62 6.56
N ILE A 10 10.08 -14.40 5.47
CA ILE A 10 9.97 -13.87 4.11
C ILE A 10 8.63 -13.15 3.93
N ALA A 11 7.51 -13.77 4.33
CA ALA A 11 6.18 -13.17 4.23
C ALA A 11 6.09 -11.84 5.03
N SER A 12 6.65 -11.81 6.24
CA SER A 12 6.71 -10.59 7.05
C SER A 12 7.50 -9.47 6.37
N LEU A 13 8.66 -9.79 5.78
CA LEU A 13 9.47 -8.80 5.06
C LEU A 13 8.74 -8.28 3.81
N THR A 14 8.17 -9.18 3.00
CA THR A 14 7.41 -8.80 1.80
C THR A 14 6.21 -7.90 2.14
N SER A 15 5.55 -8.15 3.27
CA SER A 15 4.40 -7.37 3.76
C SER A 15 4.75 -5.88 3.96
N ILE A 16 5.95 -5.58 4.48
CA ILE A 16 6.43 -4.20 4.70
C ILE A 16 6.59 -3.47 3.35
N PHE A 17 7.20 -4.11 2.36
CA PHE A 17 7.40 -3.52 1.04
C PHE A 17 6.07 -3.26 0.31
N VAL A 18 5.09 -4.16 0.46
CA VAL A 18 3.74 -3.96 -0.09
C VAL A 18 3.09 -2.73 0.53
N GLY A 19 3.22 -2.54 1.85
CA GLY A 19 2.68 -1.37 2.54
C GLY A 19 3.30 -0.05 2.08
N ILE A 20 4.62 0.02 1.94
CA ILE A 20 5.33 1.22 1.45
C ILE A 20 4.93 1.53 -0.01
N ARG A 21 4.78 0.51 -0.85
CA ARG A 21 4.41 0.67 -2.26
C ARG A 21 2.97 1.13 -2.43
N LEU A 22 2.04 0.57 -1.65
CA LEU A 22 0.66 1.01 -1.61
C LEU A 22 0.54 2.43 -1.06
N GLY A 23 1.24 2.73 0.04
CA GLY A 23 1.27 4.04 0.67
C GLY A 23 1.79 5.12 -0.27
N SER A 24 2.89 4.88 -0.99
CA SER A 24 3.45 5.85 -1.93
C SER A 24 2.53 6.10 -3.13
N PHE A 25 1.86 5.05 -3.61
CA PHE A 25 0.87 5.18 -4.67
C PHE A 25 -0.35 6.00 -4.23
N LEU A 26 -0.91 5.71 -3.05
CA LEU A 26 -2.02 6.48 -2.48
C LEU A 26 -1.63 7.94 -2.23
N LEU A 27 -0.44 8.19 -1.70
CA LEU A 27 0.08 9.54 -1.48
C LEU A 27 0.17 10.31 -2.80
N GLY A 28 0.72 9.69 -3.85
CA GLY A 28 0.84 10.29 -5.19
C GLY A 28 -0.49 10.53 -5.90
N LEU A 29 -1.47 9.63 -5.74
CA LEU A 29 -2.79 9.77 -6.37
C LEU A 29 -3.66 10.83 -5.71
N PHE A 30 -3.73 10.84 -4.39
CA PHE A 30 -4.69 11.67 -3.66
C PHE A 30 -4.13 13.06 -3.32
N PHE A 31 -2.80 13.21 -3.23
CA PHE A 31 -2.20 14.44 -2.72
C PHE A 31 -1.34 15.15 -3.76
N LYS A 32 -1.83 16.30 -4.25
CA LYS A 32 -1.15 17.16 -5.24
C LYS A 32 0.20 17.72 -4.75
N LYS A 33 0.44 17.69 -3.43
CA LYS A 33 1.69 18.11 -2.78
C LYS A 33 2.56 16.91 -2.39
N ALA A 34 2.38 15.73 -2.97
CA ALA A 34 3.24 14.58 -2.70
C ALA A 34 4.67 14.84 -3.20
N ASN A 35 5.62 14.90 -2.26
CA ASN A 35 7.03 15.17 -2.52
C ASN A 35 7.90 13.95 -2.26
N GLU A 36 9.02 13.86 -2.96
CA GLU A 36 10.04 12.81 -2.76
C GLU A 36 10.50 12.76 -1.30
N LYS A 37 10.68 13.93 -0.68
CA LYS A 37 11.04 14.05 0.74
C LYS A 37 10.00 13.41 1.65
N GLY A 38 8.71 13.61 1.36
CA GLY A 38 7.63 13.00 2.14
C GLY A 38 7.58 11.49 2.00
N VAL A 39 7.85 10.96 0.80
CA VAL A 39 7.95 9.51 0.56
C VAL A 39 9.14 8.89 1.31
N ILE A 40 10.30 9.54 1.31
CA ILE A 40 11.49 9.07 2.02
C ILE A 40 11.25 9.07 3.53
N VAL A 41 10.76 10.19 4.08
CA VAL A 41 10.52 10.31 5.53
C VAL A 41 9.41 9.36 5.97
N GLY A 42 8.33 9.24 5.20
CA GLY A 42 7.26 8.27 5.44
C GLY A 42 7.76 6.83 5.42
N SER A 43 8.67 6.48 4.50
CA SER A 43 9.28 5.14 4.42
C SER A 43 10.07 4.83 5.69
N ILE A 44 10.94 5.75 6.12
CA ILE A 44 11.77 5.56 7.32
C ILE A 44 10.89 5.43 8.57
N LEU A 45 9.91 6.32 8.76
CA LEU A 45 8.99 6.26 9.90
C LEU A 45 8.14 4.98 9.91
N SER A 46 7.70 4.50 8.74
CA SER A 46 6.95 3.25 8.65
C SER A 46 7.79 2.04 9.07
N MET A 47 9.07 2.01 8.67
CA MET A 47 10.00 0.95 9.08
C MET A 47 10.22 0.95 10.60
N VAL A 48 10.41 2.14 11.19
CA VAL A 48 10.55 2.29 12.65
C VAL A 48 9.29 1.82 13.37
N ALA A 49 8.10 2.18 12.88
CA ALA A 49 6.84 1.76 13.49
C ALA A 49 6.64 0.23 13.45
N VAL A 50 6.98 -0.42 12.34
CA VAL A 50 6.94 -1.88 12.23
C VAL A 50 7.97 -2.52 13.16
N PHE A 51 9.16 -1.94 13.29
CA PHE A 51 10.17 -2.43 14.23
C PHE A 51 9.69 -2.35 15.69
N VAL A 52 9.05 -1.25 16.07
CA VAL A 52 8.42 -1.10 17.41
C VAL A 52 7.29 -2.13 17.60
N ALA A 53 6.46 -2.35 16.58
CA ALA A 53 5.43 -3.39 16.62
C ALA A 53 6.01 -4.79 16.76
N HIS A 54 7.16 -5.06 16.15
CA HIS A 54 7.86 -6.32 16.27
C HIS A 54 8.39 -6.56 17.69
N GLN A 55 8.92 -5.51 18.34
CA GLN A 55 9.38 -5.57 19.74
C GLN A 55 8.22 -5.74 20.74
N ALA A 56 7.00 -5.35 20.36
CA ALA A 56 5.79 -5.46 21.18
C ALA A 56 5.06 -6.82 21.01
N ASP A 57 5.69 -7.81 20.38
CA ASP A 57 5.12 -9.15 20.10
C ASP A 57 3.78 -9.11 19.34
N ILE A 58 3.55 -8.07 18.53
CA ILE A 58 2.34 -7.96 17.70
C ILE A 58 2.40 -9.01 16.58
N ALA A 59 1.27 -9.64 16.29
CA ALA A 59 1.19 -10.61 15.20
C ALA A 59 1.54 -9.98 13.84
N TRP A 60 2.40 -10.66 13.08
CA TRP A 60 2.93 -10.21 11.79
C TRP A 60 1.91 -9.68 10.76
N PRO A 61 0.64 -10.13 10.68
CA PRO A 61 -0.30 -9.59 9.70
C PRO A 61 -0.63 -8.11 9.93
N TRP A 62 -0.41 -7.60 11.15
CA TRP A 62 -0.65 -6.20 11.49
C TRP A 62 0.45 -5.26 11.04
N TYR A 63 1.62 -5.78 10.64
CA TYR A 63 2.74 -4.94 10.21
C TYR A 63 2.44 -4.16 8.93
N ALA A 64 1.77 -4.79 7.95
CA ALA A 64 1.35 -4.11 6.71
C ALA A 64 0.36 -2.95 6.94
N PRO A 65 -0.80 -3.15 7.60
CA PRO A 65 -1.75 -2.07 7.80
C PRO A 65 -1.18 -0.96 8.70
N LEU A 66 -0.45 -1.32 9.77
CA LEU A 66 0.20 -0.34 10.64
C LEU A 66 1.27 0.47 9.88
N GLY A 67 2.16 -0.20 9.14
CA GLY A 67 3.19 0.44 8.34
C GLY A 67 2.62 1.37 7.27
N THR A 68 1.56 0.93 6.58
CA THR A 68 0.86 1.76 5.58
C THR A 68 0.22 2.99 6.22
N PHE A 69 -0.43 2.83 7.38
CA PHE A 69 -1.05 3.93 8.10
C PHE A 69 -0.01 4.97 8.54
N VAL A 70 1.08 4.53 9.16
CA VAL A 70 2.17 5.41 9.59
C VAL A 70 2.84 6.08 8.38
N PHE A 71 3.08 5.33 7.30
CA PHE A 71 3.62 5.89 6.06
C PHE A 71 2.74 7.03 5.55
N LEU A 72 1.43 6.82 5.46
CA LEU A 72 0.49 7.84 4.97
C LEU A 72 0.50 9.05 5.90
N VAL A 73 0.35 8.88 7.20
CA VAL A 73 0.31 10.01 8.15
C VAL A 73 1.63 10.80 8.12
N ALA A 74 2.76 10.12 8.25
CA ALA A 74 4.08 10.75 8.25
C ALA A 74 4.40 11.41 6.91
N GLY A 75 4.14 10.70 5.81
CA GLY A 75 4.33 11.20 4.45
C GLY A 75 3.45 12.43 4.19
N LEU A 76 2.21 12.44 4.66
CA LEU A 76 1.32 13.59 4.51
C LEU A 76 1.76 14.80 5.30
N VAL A 77 2.09 14.61 6.58
CA VAL A 77 2.55 15.70 7.45
C VAL A 77 3.83 16.32 6.87
N THR A 78 4.81 15.50 6.54
CA THR A 78 6.09 15.98 6.00
C THR A 78 5.93 16.63 4.64
N SER A 79 5.09 16.07 3.76
CA SER A 79 4.82 16.64 2.44
C SER A 79 3.97 17.91 2.48
N ALA A 80 3.16 18.10 3.52
CA ALA A 80 2.42 19.34 3.75
C ALA A 80 3.33 20.47 4.26
N PHE A 81 4.27 20.18 5.15
CA PHE A 81 5.20 21.16 5.73
C PHE A 81 6.36 21.52 4.79
N TRP A 82 6.97 20.54 4.10
CA TRP A 82 8.16 20.72 3.23
C TRP A 82 7.83 20.82 1.74
N GLY A 83 6.56 21.10 1.41
CA GLY A 83 5.96 20.80 0.12
C GLY A 83 6.38 21.70 -1.04
N SER A 84 7.62 21.61 -1.51
CA SER A 84 8.09 22.21 -2.77
C SER A 84 8.18 21.13 -3.85
N ASN A 85 7.14 21.00 -4.67
CA ASN A 85 7.17 20.10 -5.83
C ASN A 85 8.17 20.62 -6.85
N THR A 86 9.13 19.79 -7.27
CA THR A 86 10.04 20.11 -8.38
C THR A 86 9.23 20.37 -9.65
N PRO A 87 9.62 21.30 -10.53
CA PRO A 87 8.91 21.56 -11.81
C PRO A 87 8.66 20.29 -12.64
N GLU A 88 9.57 19.31 -12.60
CA GLU A 88 9.43 18.00 -13.24
C GLU A 88 8.28 17.17 -12.64
N GLN A 89 8.13 17.17 -11.31
CA GLN A 89 7.02 16.49 -10.64
C GLN A 89 5.68 17.14 -10.99
N MET A 90 5.66 18.47 -11.14
CA MET A 90 4.46 19.20 -11.55
C MET A 90 4.01 18.81 -12.96
N ASP A 91 4.96 18.71 -13.90
CA ASP A 91 4.69 18.26 -15.28
C ASP A 91 4.19 16.81 -15.32
N PHE A 92 4.78 15.92 -14.51
CA PHE A 92 4.29 14.55 -14.35
C PHE A 92 2.85 14.49 -13.81
N ILE A 93 2.53 15.25 -12.76
CA ILE A 93 1.18 15.31 -12.18
C ILE A 93 0.16 15.82 -13.21
N GLN A 94 0.51 16.82 -14.02
CA GLN A 94 -0.36 17.33 -15.08
C GLN A 94 -0.61 16.28 -16.18
N LYS A 95 0.45 15.60 -16.64
CA LYS A 95 0.34 14.50 -17.62
C LYS A 95 -0.50 13.34 -17.08
N GLN A 96 -0.32 12.96 -15.82
CA GLN A 96 -1.15 11.92 -15.20
C GLN A 96 -2.63 12.30 -15.14
N LYS A 97 -2.98 13.54 -14.74
CA LYS A 97 -4.37 14.00 -14.76
C LYS A 97 -5.01 13.89 -16.15
N HIS A 98 -4.27 14.23 -17.19
CA HIS A 98 -4.73 14.09 -18.56
C HIS A 98 -4.92 12.61 -18.96
N LEU A 99 -4.04 11.71 -18.52
CA LEU A 99 -4.16 10.27 -18.78
C LEU A 99 -5.33 9.64 -18.01
N PHE A 100 -5.57 10.04 -16.76
CA PHE A 100 -6.73 9.58 -15.98
C PHE A 100 -8.07 10.12 -16.52
N ALA A 101 -8.07 11.30 -17.15
CA ALA A 101 -9.26 11.88 -17.78
C ALA A 101 -9.71 11.13 -19.05
N LYS A 102 -8.83 10.34 -19.68
CA LYS A 102 -9.15 9.45 -20.79
C LYS A 102 -9.15 8.01 -20.28
N PRO A 103 -10.26 7.52 -19.71
CA PRO A 103 -10.29 6.15 -19.22
C PRO A 103 -10.16 5.21 -20.42
N GLN A 104 -9.01 4.56 -20.56
CA GLN A 104 -8.83 3.53 -21.57
C GLN A 104 -9.52 2.24 -21.06
N VAL A 105 -10.24 1.56 -21.95
CA VAL A 105 -11.11 0.40 -21.66
C VAL A 105 -10.42 -0.70 -20.82
N SER A 106 -9.09 -0.83 -20.91
CA SER A 106 -8.27 -1.76 -20.13
C SER A 106 -8.32 -1.54 -18.60
N HIS A 107 -8.44 -0.29 -18.10
CA HIS A 107 -8.51 -0.02 -16.65
C HIS A 107 -9.79 -0.55 -16.00
N TYR A 108 -10.90 -0.55 -16.74
CA TYR A 108 -12.16 -1.13 -16.26
C TYR A 108 -12.06 -2.66 -16.17
N GLY A 109 -11.33 -3.30 -17.08
CA GLY A 109 -11.08 -4.75 -17.03
C GLY A 109 -10.36 -5.18 -15.76
N LEU A 110 -9.39 -4.40 -15.29
CA LEU A 110 -8.65 -4.70 -14.06
C LEU A 110 -9.53 -4.55 -12.81
N LEU A 111 -10.39 -3.53 -12.77
CA LEU A 111 -11.33 -3.32 -11.66
C LEU A 111 -12.41 -4.39 -11.63
N VAL A 112 -12.95 -4.78 -12.79
CA VAL A 112 -13.92 -5.89 -12.89
C VAL A 112 -13.28 -7.19 -12.43
N PHE A 113 -12.05 -7.49 -12.87
CA PHE A 113 -11.33 -8.67 -12.42
C PHE A 113 -11.11 -8.68 -10.90
N ALA A 114 -10.72 -7.54 -10.32
CA ALA A 114 -10.55 -7.41 -8.87
C ALA A 114 -11.87 -7.63 -8.12
N VAL A 115 -12.97 -7.01 -8.56
CA VAL A 115 -14.31 -7.18 -7.96
C VAL A 115 -14.78 -8.63 -8.08
N VAL A 116 -14.59 -9.26 -9.24
CA VAL A 116 -14.93 -10.68 -9.47
C VAL A 116 -14.11 -11.58 -8.55
N THR A 117 -12.81 -11.31 -8.38
CA THR A 117 -11.93 -12.10 -7.50
C THR A 117 -12.38 -11.97 -6.04
N VAL A 118 -12.67 -10.76 -5.58
CA VAL A 118 -13.19 -10.51 -4.22
C VAL A 118 -14.55 -11.20 -4.03
N ALA A 119 -15.49 -11.05 -4.97
CA ALA A 119 -16.81 -11.68 -4.90
C ALA A 119 -16.71 -13.21 -4.88
N THR A 120 -15.84 -13.79 -5.73
CA THR A 120 -15.57 -15.23 -5.74
C THR A 120 -15.01 -15.69 -4.38
N CYS A 121 -14.12 -14.91 -3.77
CA CYS A 121 -13.57 -15.20 -2.44
C CYS A 121 -14.64 -15.20 -1.33
N PHE A 122 -15.71 -14.40 -1.46
CA PHE A 122 -16.84 -14.42 -0.53
C PHE A 122 -17.78 -15.61 -0.73
N VAL A 123 -17.90 -16.14 -1.96
CA VAL A 123 -18.81 -17.27 -2.28
C VAL A 123 -18.17 -18.63 -2.00
N ILE A 124 -16.85 -18.75 -2.16
CA ILE A 124 -16.10 -19.99 -1.90
C ILE A 124 -16.28 -20.54 -0.46
N PRO A 125 -16.24 -19.75 0.63
CA PRO A 125 -16.38 -20.31 1.98
C PRO A 125 -17.73 -21.00 2.20
N ASP A 126 -18.83 -20.43 1.68
CA ASP A 126 -20.17 -21.00 1.84
C ASP A 126 -20.35 -22.30 1.04
N TRP A 127 -19.81 -22.35 -0.19
CA TRP A 127 -19.88 -23.55 -1.04
C TRP A 127 -18.99 -24.68 -0.52
N LEU A 128 -17.82 -24.34 0.03
CA LEU A 128 -16.90 -25.31 0.62
C LEU A 128 -17.44 -25.88 1.95
N LEU A 129 -18.08 -25.04 2.78
CA LEU A 129 -18.76 -25.47 4.00
C LEU A 129 -19.98 -26.37 3.71
N ALA A 130 -20.77 -26.05 2.68
CA ALA A 130 -21.94 -26.85 2.28
C ALA A 130 -21.57 -28.18 1.59
N ALA A 131 -20.40 -28.28 0.96
CA ALA A 131 -19.93 -29.52 0.32
C ALA A 131 -19.21 -30.48 1.29
N LEU A 132 -18.79 -29.99 2.47
CA LEU A 132 -18.12 -30.77 3.52
C LEU A 132 -19.02 -31.14 4.71
N SER A 133 -20.29 -30.68 4.72
CA SER A 133 -21.36 -31.10 5.65
C SER A 133 -22.23 -32.18 5.03
#